data_AF-A0A967DHL1-F1
#
_entry.id   AF-A0A967DHL1-F1
#
_cell.length_a   1.000
_cell.length_b   1.000
_cell.length_c   1.000
_cell.angle_alpha   90.00
_cell.angle_beta   90.00
_cell.angle_gamma   90.00
#
_symmetry.space_group_name_H-M   'P 1'
#
loop_
_entity.id
_entity.type
_entity.pdbx_description
1 polymer ?
#
loop_
_entity_poly.entity_id
_entity_poly.type
_entity_poly.pdbx_seq_one_letter_code
_entity_poly.pdbx_strand_id
1 'polypeptide(L)'
;MKFAFGMFAGVLLCAAPLFCQTDPAVQEGQLHWFHLTESRAEVAKQLGLPKMVAPFGADFESWQYQLGEVEEEGFSHQLVFRKSTGELISIARNYATERTVDEWFPVGETAAYFYPASEKPEYSVRVRKLSGDRLLLAMGISEPGQVTGQVFMIRASELQAFYPWLAIQLTAVKR
;
A
#
# COMPACT_ATOMS: atom_id res chain seq x y z
N MET A 1 17.01 -20.89 -61.15
CA MET A 1 16.02 -20.42 -60.16
C MET A 1 16.06 -21.33 -58.94
N LYS A 2 16.55 -20.84 -57.80
CA LYS A 2 16.39 -21.47 -56.48
C LYS A 2 16.03 -20.36 -55.50
N PHE A 3 14.89 -20.51 -54.85
CA PHE A 3 14.31 -19.51 -53.95
C PHE A 3 15.03 -19.48 -52.60
N ALA A 4 15.16 -18.27 -52.08
CA ALA A 4 15.57 -17.93 -50.73
C ALA A 4 14.50 -18.33 -49.69
N PHE A 5 14.90 -18.55 -48.45
CA PHE A 5 14.19 -17.97 -47.31
C PHE A 5 15.12 -17.95 -46.08
N GLY A 6 15.58 -16.74 -45.74
CA GLY A 6 16.32 -16.48 -44.51
C GLY A 6 15.41 -16.71 -43.31
N MET A 7 15.90 -17.52 -42.37
CA MET A 7 15.23 -17.79 -41.10
C MET A 7 15.32 -16.51 -40.24
N PHE A 8 14.19 -15.84 -40.05
CA PHE A 8 14.08 -14.65 -39.24
C PHE A 8 14.44 -14.97 -37.78
N ALA A 9 15.51 -14.33 -37.32
CA ALA A 9 15.77 -14.08 -35.91
C ALA A 9 14.56 -13.32 -35.33
N GLY A 10 13.90 -13.91 -34.34
CA GLY A 10 12.68 -13.36 -33.74
C GLY A 10 12.36 -13.95 -32.37
N VAL A 11 13.39 -14.18 -31.54
CA VAL A 11 13.20 -14.43 -30.11
C VAL A 11 13.53 -13.14 -29.37
N LEU A 12 12.63 -12.17 -29.46
CA LEU A 12 12.68 -10.96 -28.64
C LEU A 12 12.07 -11.28 -27.28
N LEU A 13 12.94 -11.60 -26.32
CA LEU A 13 12.91 -11.11 -24.94
C LEU A 13 11.52 -10.97 -24.29
N CYS A 14 10.91 -12.08 -23.88
CA CYS A 14 9.90 -12.09 -22.81
C CYS A 14 10.54 -12.26 -21.43
N ALA A 15 11.79 -11.84 -21.24
CA ALA A 15 12.41 -11.72 -19.94
C ALA A 15 12.17 -10.29 -19.42
N ALA A 16 10.91 -9.91 -19.23
CA ALA A 16 10.61 -8.77 -18.38
C ALA A 16 10.81 -9.26 -16.94
N PRO A 17 11.84 -8.78 -16.23
CA PRO A 17 12.11 -9.24 -14.88
C PRO A 17 10.95 -8.77 -14.00
N LEU A 18 10.23 -9.75 -13.44
CA LEU A 18 9.81 -9.99 -12.05
C LEU A 18 10.06 -8.90 -10.98
N PHE A 19 10.09 -7.61 -11.32
CA PHE A 19 10.14 -6.48 -10.39
C PHE A 19 8.75 -5.89 -10.19
N CYS A 20 7.73 -6.74 -10.14
CA CYS A 20 6.45 -6.34 -9.57
C CYS A 20 6.64 -6.33 -8.05
N GLN A 21 7.26 -5.27 -7.53
CA GLN A 21 7.40 -5.09 -6.09
C GLN A 21 6.02 -4.79 -5.52
N THR A 22 5.35 -5.85 -5.07
CA THR A 22 3.98 -5.78 -4.53
C THR A 22 3.99 -5.40 -3.05
N ASP A 23 4.99 -5.88 -2.31
CA ASP A 23 5.15 -5.62 -0.89
C ASP A 23 6.07 -4.41 -0.59
N PRO A 24 5.90 -3.75 0.56
CA PRO A 24 6.91 -2.83 1.08
C PRO A 24 8.26 -3.55 1.25
N ALA A 25 9.34 -2.90 0.86
CA ALA A 25 10.69 -3.41 1.06
C ALA A 25 11.55 -2.38 1.77
N VAL A 26 12.55 -2.83 2.52
CA VAL A 26 13.57 -1.95 3.09
C VAL A 26 14.88 -2.15 2.34
N GLN A 27 15.40 -1.07 1.76
CA GLN A 27 16.69 -1.05 1.09
C GLN A 27 17.49 0.10 1.68
N GLU A 28 18.72 -0.17 2.12
CA GLU A 28 19.60 0.84 2.73
C GLU A 28 18.95 1.59 3.92
N GLY A 29 18.10 0.88 4.68
CA GLY A 29 17.37 1.45 5.83
C GLY A 29 16.16 2.31 5.46
N GLN A 30 15.88 2.49 4.17
CA GLN A 30 14.73 3.24 3.68
C GLN A 30 13.61 2.32 3.22
N LEU A 31 12.36 2.72 3.49
CA LEU A 31 11.18 2.00 3.01
C LEU A 31 10.89 2.38 1.55
N HIS A 32 10.88 1.39 0.67
CA HIS A 32 10.50 1.49 -0.73
C HIS A 32 9.17 0.77 -0.94
N TRP A 33 8.16 1.51 -1.41
CA TRP A 33 6.87 0.95 -1.83
C TRP A 33 6.21 1.90 -2.84
N PHE A 34 5.38 2.84 -2.37
CA PHE A 34 4.79 3.92 -3.16
C PHE A 34 5.17 5.29 -2.60
N HIS A 35 5.31 6.28 -3.47
CA HIS A 35 5.48 7.69 -3.10
C HIS A 35 4.15 8.40 -2.84
N LEU A 36 3.03 7.74 -3.14
CA LEU A 36 1.69 8.33 -3.11
C LEU A 36 1.65 9.62 -3.93
N THR A 37 2.36 9.68 -5.04
CA THR A 37 2.28 10.75 -6.05
C THR A 37 2.03 10.17 -7.43
N GLU A 38 1.92 8.85 -7.51
CA GLU A 38 1.73 8.11 -8.74
C GLU A 38 0.35 8.40 -9.32
N SER A 39 0.33 8.58 -10.63
CA SER A 39 -0.86 8.55 -11.46
C SER A 39 -1.35 7.11 -11.64
N ARG A 40 -2.62 6.97 -12.05
CA ARG A 40 -3.18 5.67 -12.45
C ARG A 40 -2.36 4.94 -13.51
N ALA A 41 -1.76 5.68 -14.45
CA ALA A 41 -0.94 5.10 -15.51
C ALA A 41 0.38 4.52 -14.96
N GLU A 42 1.02 5.22 -14.02
CA GLU A 42 2.23 4.73 -13.36
C GLU A 42 1.94 3.52 -12.47
N VAL A 43 0.83 3.56 -11.71
CA VAL A 43 0.37 2.41 -10.93
C VAL A 43 0.07 1.21 -11.86
N ALA A 44 -0.63 1.43 -12.96
CA ALA A 44 -0.94 0.37 -13.91
C ALA A 44 0.31 -0.23 -14.58
N LYS A 45 1.36 0.57 -14.78
CA LYS A 45 2.65 0.09 -15.25
C LYS A 45 3.36 -0.79 -14.22
N GLN A 46 3.19 -0.49 -12.93
CA GLN A 46 3.83 -1.23 -11.84
C GLN A 46 3.08 -2.52 -11.47
N LEU A 47 1.76 -2.46 -11.30
CA LEU A 47 0.92 -3.54 -10.77
C LEU A 47 0.04 -4.22 -11.83
N GLY A 48 -0.01 -3.69 -13.05
CA GLY A 48 -1.00 -4.07 -14.06
C GLY A 48 -2.36 -3.37 -13.85
N LEU A 49 -3.35 -3.81 -14.62
CA LEU A 49 -4.72 -3.31 -14.49
C LEU A 49 -5.38 -3.88 -13.22
N PRO A 50 -6.19 -3.09 -12.49
CA PRO A 50 -6.92 -3.58 -11.33
C PRO A 50 -7.97 -4.62 -11.74
N LYS A 51 -8.26 -5.54 -10.82
CA LYS A 51 -9.35 -6.53 -10.98
C LYS A 51 -10.72 -5.84 -10.92
N MET A 52 -10.84 -4.84 -10.06
CA MET A 52 -12.06 -4.07 -9.85
C MET A 52 -11.73 -2.59 -9.63
N VAL A 53 -12.57 -1.73 -10.19
CA VAL A 53 -12.59 -0.30 -9.90
C VAL A 53 -13.97 0.04 -9.36
N ALA A 54 -14.04 0.72 -8.22
CA ALA A 54 -15.28 1.05 -7.55
C ALA A 54 -15.25 2.49 -7.03
N PRO A 55 -16.38 3.21 -7.03
CA PRO A 55 -16.49 4.48 -6.30
C PRO A 55 -16.20 4.27 -4.81
N PHE A 56 -15.46 5.20 -4.20
CA PHE A 56 -15.21 5.22 -2.76
C PHE A 56 -15.60 6.59 -2.21
N GLY A 57 -16.84 6.70 -1.73
CA GLY A 57 -17.44 8.00 -1.42
C GLY A 57 -17.55 8.93 -2.65
N ALA A 58 -17.80 10.21 -2.39
CA ALA A 58 -17.97 11.21 -3.44
C ALA A 58 -16.65 11.50 -4.16
N ASP A 59 -15.58 11.69 -3.40
CA ASP A 59 -14.32 12.29 -3.88
C ASP A 59 -13.26 11.28 -4.32
N PHE A 60 -13.47 9.99 -4.06
CA PHE A 60 -12.46 8.97 -4.30
C PHE A 60 -12.95 7.81 -5.17
N GLU A 61 -11.97 7.10 -5.72
CA GLU A 61 -12.11 5.87 -6.48
C GLU A 61 -11.15 4.83 -5.91
N SER A 62 -11.65 3.62 -5.68
CA SER A 62 -10.86 2.49 -5.20
C SER A 62 -10.52 1.56 -6.36
N TRP A 63 -9.24 1.22 -6.47
CA TRP A 63 -8.72 0.18 -7.35
C TRP A 63 -8.34 -1.02 -6.50
N GLN A 64 -8.83 -2.20 -6.87
CA GLN A 64 -8.65 -3.43 -6.11
C GLN A 64 -7.91 -4.46 -6.95
N TYR A 65 -6.89 -5.06 -6.35
CA TYR A 65 -5.97 -5.97 -7.02
C TYR A 65 -5.97 -7.34 -6.36
N GLN A 66 -5.86 -8.38 -7.16
CA GLN A 66 -5.71 -9.77 -6.73
C GLN A 66 -4.40 -10.31 -7.32
N LEU A 67 -3.30 -10.05 -6.61
CA LEU A 67 -1.94 -10.44 -6.97
C LEU A 67 -1.46 -11.54 -6.03
N GLY A 68 -0.77 -12.55 -6.58
CA GLY A 68 -0.26 -13.69 -5.81
C GLY A 68 -1.36 -14.69 -5.44
N GLU A 69 -1.08 -15.54 -4.44
CA GLU A 69 -1.98 -16.57 -3.92
C GLU A 69 -2.94 -15.95 -2.89
N VAL A 70 -3.89 -15.14 -3.34
CA VAL A 70 -5.02 -14.73 -2.49
C VAL A 70 -6.17 -15.69 -2.76
N GLU A 71 -6.88 -16.09 -1.70
CA GLU A 71 -8.14 -16.81 -1.83
C GLU A 71 -9.09 -16.07 -2.79
N GLU A 72 -9.95 -16.82 -3.48
CA GLU A 72 -10.73 -16.30 -4.63
C GLU A 72 -11.54 -15.03 -4.31
N GLU A 73 -11.89 -14.80 -3.04
CA GLU A 73 -12.74 -13.70 -2.59
C GLU A 73 -12.00 -12.48 -2.00
N GLY A 74 -10.68 -12.57 -1.79
CA GLY A 74 -9.88 -11.50 -1.18
C GLY A 74 -9.16 -10.58 -2.18
N PHE A 75 -8.87 -9.34 -1.76
CA PHE A 75 -8.00 -8.44 -2.51
C PHE A 75 -6.63 -8.32 -1.85
N SER A 76 -5.56 -8.62 -2.60
CA SER A 76 -4.17 -8.42 -2.17
C SER A 76 -3.86 -6.96 -1.86
N HIS A 77 -4.39 -6.03 -2.66
CA HIS A 77 -4.15 -4.61 -2.51
C HIS A 77 -5.42 -3.81 -2.77
N GLN A 78 -5.55 -2.71 -2.06
CA GLN A 78 -6.57 -1.70 -2.30
C GLN A 78 -5.90 -0.34 -2.39
N LEU A 79 -6.00 0.28 -3.56
CA LEU A 79 -5.47 1.62 -3.82
C LEU A 79 -6.64 2.59 -3.87
N VAL A 80 -6.43 3.82 -3.39
CA VAL A 80 -7.44 4.87 -3.44
C VAL A 80 -6.86 6.08 -4.14
N PHE A 81 -7.59 6.55 -5.15
CA PHE A 81 -7.26 7.74 -5.92
C PHE A 81 -8.25 8.86 -5.61
N ARG A 82 -7.74 10.09 -5.50
CA ARG A 82 -8.58 11.29 -5.45
C ARG A 82 -9.09 11.59 -6.86
N LYS A 83 -10.41 11.66 -7.05
CA LYS A 83 -11.02 11.86 -8.38
C LYS A 83 -10.63 13.20 -9.01
N SER A 84 -10.56 14.26 -8.20
CA SER A 84 -10.29 15.62 -8.69
C SER A 84 -8.87 15.81 -9.24
N THR A 85 -7.88 15.13 -8.66
CA THR A 85 -6.46 15.25 -9.05
C THR A 85 -5.96 14.05 -9.83
N GLY A 86 -6.61 12.89 -9.66
CA GLY A 86 -6.20 11.62 -10.25
C GLY A 86 -4.98 10.97 -9.60
N GLU A 87 -4.51 11.51 -8.47
CA GLU A 87 -3.35 11.04 -7.74
C GLU A 87 -3.69 9.91 -6.76
N LEU A 88 -2.75 9.00 -6.56
CA LEU A 88 -2.79 7.99 -5.51
C LEU A 88 -2.66 8.65 -4.13
N ILE A 89 -3.60 8.38 -3.23
CA ILE A 89 -3.59 8.95 -1.87
C ILE A 89 -3.39 7.92 -0.77
N SER A 90 -3.70 6.65 -1.06
CA SER A 90 -3.44 5.55 -0.15
C SER A 90 -3.30 4.23 -0.87
N ILE A 91 -2.54 3.32 -0.27
CA ILE A 91 -2.47 1.91 -0.64
C ILE A 91 -2.56 1.04 0.61
N ALA A 92 -3.34 -0.02 0.51
CA ALA A 92 -3.43 -1.10 1.48
C ALA A 92 -2.81 -2.37 0.88
N ARG A 93 -2.10 -3.14 1.71
CA ARG A 93 -1.67 -4.50 1.43
C ARG A 93 -2.33 -5.44 2.44
N ASN A 94 -3.10 -6.40 1.94
CA ASN A 94 -3.78 -7.41 2.76
C ASN A 94 -3.09 -8.77 2.58
N TYR A 95 -2.61 -9.35 3.66
CA TYR A 95 -1.97 -10.67 3.67
C TYR A 95 -3.02 -11.74 3.98
N ALA A 96 -3.07 -12.81 3.18
CA ALA A 96 -3.91 -13.97 3.47
C ALA A 96 -3.48 -14.65 4.78
N THR A 97 -2.16 -14.76 4.98
CA THR A 97 -1.55 -15.21 6.23
C THR A 97 -0.95 -14.02 6.95
N GLU A 98 -1.38 -13.78 8.19
CA GLU A 98 -0.81 -12.73 9.03
C GLU A 98 0.70 -12.93 9.21
N ARG A 99 1.43 -11.81 9.28
CA ARG A 99 2.90 -11.84 9.42
C ARG A 99 3.41 -10.70 10.27
N THR A 100 4.61 -10.87 10.80
CA THR A 100 5.35 -9.78 11.44
C THR A 100 5.78 -8.76 10.39
N VAL A 101 5.73 -7.48 10.77
CA VAL A 101 6.09 -6.34 9.90
C VAL A 101 7.17 -5.45 10.51
N ASP A 102 7.88 -5.94 11.53
CA ASP A 102 8.79 -5.14 12.35
C ASP A 102 9.91 -4.45 11.56
N GLU A 103 10.37 -5.06 10.47
CA GLU A 103 11.36 -4.46 9.58
C GLU A 103 10.89 -3.11 9.00
N TRP A 104 9.58 -2.90 8.84
CA TRP A 104 9.02 -1.65 8.33
C TRP A 104 8.73 -0.64 9.43
N PHE A 105 8.73 -1.08 10.70
CA PHE A 105 8.37 -0.30 11.87
C PHE A 105 9.50 -0.39 12.92
N PRO A 106 10.66 0.24 12.70
CA PRO A 106 11.71 0.29 13.71
C PRO A 106 11.21 1.00 14.97
N VAL A 107 11.59 0.46 16.14
CA VAL A 107 11.09 0.90 17.47
C VAL A 107 11.29 2.40 17.70
N GLY A 108 12.42 2.96 17.28
CA GLY A 108 12.74 4.38 17.48
C GLY A 108 12.02 5.37 16.56
N GLU A 109 11.32 4.90 15.53
CA GLU A 109 10.64 5.77 14.53
C GLU A 109 9.12 5.59 14.54
N THR A 110 8.61 4.78 15.45
CA THR A 110 7.24 4.28 15.42
C THR A 110 6.53 4.53 16.75
N ALA A 111 5.25 4.86 16.69
CA ALA A 111 4.40 4.98 17.87
C ALA A 111 3.09 4.21 17.68
N ALA A 112 2.55 3.66 18.76
CA ALA A 112 1.24 3.03 18.77
C ALA A 112 0.16 4.05 19.15
N TYR A 113 -0.99 3.96 18.49
CA TYR A 113 -2.18 4.77 18.73
C TYR A 113 -3.37 3.85 18.91
N PHE A 114 -4.28 4.23 19.79
CA PHE A 114 -5.43 3.40 20.18
C PHE A 114 -6.71 4.12 19.86
N TYR A 115 -7.68 3.41 19.30
CA TYR A 115 -8.99 3.96 19.01
C TYR A 115 -9.65 4.46 20.31
N PRO A 116 -10.21 5.69 20.35
CA PRO A 116 -10.61 6.34 21.61
C PRO A 116 -11.93 5.84 22.22
N ALA A 117 -12.44 4.66 21.84
CA ALA A 117 -13.66 4.10 22.41
C ALA A 117 -13.34 3.13 23.55
N SER A 118 -13.86 3.43 24.75
CA SER A 118 -13.79 2.57 25.93
C SER A 118 -14.37 1.16 25.71
N GLU A 119 -15.21 1.00 24.69
CA GLU A 119 -15.86 -0.28 24.34
C GLU A 119 -15.06 -1.11 23.32
N LYS A 120 -14.07 -0.51 22.64
CA LYS A 120 -13.22 -1.20 21.64
C LYS A 120 -11.74 -0.80 21.76
N PRO A 121 -11.12 -1.01 22.94
CA PRO A 121 -9.70 -0.71 23.15
C PRO A 121 -8.76 -1.56 22.28
N GLU A 122 -9.27 -2.64 21.68
CA GLU A 122 -8.50 -3.60 20.88
C GLU A 122 -8.05 -3.05 19.52
N TYR A 123 -8.62 -1.92 19.05
CA TYR A 123 -8.20 -1.35 17.77
C TYR A 123 -6.98 -0.45 17.94
N SER A 124 -5.81 -1.07 17.90
CA SER A 124 -4.52 -0.38 17.86
C SER A 124 -3.99 -0.22 16.44
N VAL A 125 -3.24 0.86 16.22
CA VAL A 125 -2.50 1.08 14.99
C VAL A 125 -1.09 1.49 15.34
N ARG A 126 -0.11 0.80 14.77
CA ARG A 126 1.30 1.16 14.85
C ARG A 126 1.67 2.03 13.66
N VAL A 127 2.22 3.22 13.93
CA VAL A 127 2.38 4.29 12.94
C VAL A 127 3.83 4.70 12.83
N ARG A 128 4.38 4.67 11.61
CA ARG A 128 5.67 5.25 11.25
C ARG A 128 5.46 6.44 10.32
N LYS A 129 6.09 7.58 10.64
CA LYS A 129 6.10 8.75 9.76
C LYS A 129 7.20 8.59 8.72
N LEU A 130 6.87 8.83 7.46
CA LEU A 130 7.81 8.76 6.35
C LEU A 130 8.01 10.17 5.75
N SER A 131 8.99 10.30 4.86
CA SER A 131 9.20 11.53 4.08
C SER A 131 8.00 11.83 3.16
N GLY A 132 7.79 13.11 2.85
CA GLY A 132 6.81 13.54 1.84
C GLY A 132 5.34 13.44 2.28
N ASP A 133 5.03 13.76 3.53
CA ASP A 133 3.67 13.72 4.10
C ASP A 133 3.04 12.32 4.09
N ARG A 134 3.85 11.25 4.21
CA ARG A 134 3.36 9.86 4.18
C ARG A 134 3.39 9.24 5.57
N LEU A 135 2.40 8.39 5.84
CA LEU A 135 2.33 7.56 7.03
C LEU A 135 2.26 6.10 6.61
N LEU A 136 3.04 5.25 7.27
CA LEU A 136 2.87 3.79 7.22
C LEU A 136 2.13 3.36 8.49
N LEU A 137 1.08 2.55 8.33
CA LEU A 137 0.21 2.07 9.38
C LEU A 137 0.17 0.54 9.37
N ALA A 138 0.43 -0.11 10.50
CA ALA A 138 0.14 -1.52 10.70
C ALA A 138 -1.07 -1.65 11.61
N MET A 139 -2.10 -2.34 11.13
CA MET A 139 -3.38 -2.40 11.80
C MET A 139 -3.44 -3.54 12.80
N GLY A 140 -4.13 -3.33 13.92
CA GLY A 140 -4.34 -4.37 14.93
C GLY A 140 -3.12 -4.71 15.78
N ILE A 141 -2.04 -3.92 15.67
CA ILE A 141 -0.81 -4.14 16.45
C ILE A 141 -0.37 -2.85 17.15
N SER A 142 0.28 -3.00 18.30
CA SER A 142 0.85 -1.93 19.12
C SER A 142 2.31 -2.17 19.47
N GLU A 143 2.79 -3.41 19.38
CA GLU A 143 4.12 -3.81 19.86
C GLU A 143 4.91 -4.59 18.80
N PRO A 144 6.25 -4.60 18.87
CA PRO A 144 7.08 -5.48 18.06
C PRO A 144 6.77 -6.96 18.30
N GLY A 145 6.92 -7.79 17.26
CA GLY A 145 6.67 -9.23 17.31
C GLY A 145 5.21 -9.63 17.10
N GLN A 146 4.27 -8.68 17.14
CA GLN A 146 2.87 -8.96 16.78
C GLN A 146 2.72 -9.12 15.26
N VAL A 147 1.77 -9.96 14.85
CA VAL A 147 1.43 -10.19 13.45
C VAL A 147 0.27 -9.30 13.02
N THR A 148 0.24 -8.92 11.75
CA THR A 148 -0.89 -8.22 11.15
C THR A 148 -1.24 -8.83 9.80
N GLY A 149 -2.53 -8.83 9.49
CA GLY A 149 -3.03 -9.13 8.14
C GLY A 149 -3.02 -7.91 7.22
N GLN A 150 -2.71 -6.70 7.70
CA GLN A 150 -2.90 -5.49 6.91
C GLN A 150 -1.93 -4.35 7.23
N VAL A 151 -1.31 -3.82 6.18
CA VAL A 151 -0.49 -2.60 6.23
C VAL A 151 -1.03 -1.57 5.25
N PHE A 152 -1.06 -0.31 5.67
CA PHE A 152 -1.44 0.82 4.84
C PHE A 152 -0.31 1.83 4.71
N MET A 153 -0.23 2.46 3.55
CA MET A 153 0.42 3.76 3.40
C MET A 153 -0.63 4.79 2.98
N ILE A 154 -0.63 5.95 3.64
CA ILE A 154 -1.57 7.05 3.36
C ILE A 154 -0.90 8.40 3.48
N ARG A 155 -1.33 9.39 2.69
CA ARG A 155 -0.94 10.79 2.88
C ARG A 155 -1.51 11.32 4.20
N ALA A 156 -0.72 11.97 5.04
CA ALA A 156 -1.18 12.44 6.34
C ALA A 156 -2.30 13.49 6.21
N SER A 157 -2.26 14.33 5.16
CA SER A 157 -3.33 15.27 4.78
C SER A 157 -4.68 14.60 4.51
N GLU A 158 -4.69 13.33 4.11
CA GLU A 158 -5.91 12.58 3.79
C GLU A 158 -6.46 11.83 5.01
N LEU A 159 -5.66 11.71 6.07
CA LEU A 159 -6.02 10.91 7.24
C LEU A 159 -7.32 11.36 7.91
N GLN A 160 -7.67 12.66 7.84
CA GLN A 160 -8.92 13.16 8.39
C GLN A 160 -10.16 12.55 7.75
N ALA A 161 -10.09 12.18 6.45
CA ALA A 161 -11.21 11.57 5.74
C ALA A 161 -11.36 10.07 6.04
N PHE A 162 -10.25 9.36 6.26
CA PHE A 162 -10.24 7.89 6.40
C PHE A 162 -10.16 7.43 7.86
N TYR A 163 -9.37 8.12 8.69
CA TYR A 163 -9.11 7.79 10.10
C TYR A 163 -9.11 9.07 10.96
N PRO A 164 -10.26 9.76 11.09
CA PRO A 164 -10.35 11.06 11.75
C PRO A 164 -9.83 11.04 13.20
N TRP A 165 -10.06 9.95 13.93
CA TRP A 165 -9.57 9.77 15.29
C TRP A 165 -8.04 9.78 15.37
N LEU A 166 -7.36 9.15 14.41
CA LEU A 166 -5.91 9.06 14.37
C LEU A 166 -5.31 10.41 13.96
N ALA A 167 -5.96 11.11 13.02
CA ALA A 167 -5.60 12.48 12.66
C ALA A 167 -5.61 13.43 13.87
N ILE A 168 -6.65 13.36 14.70
CA ILE A 168 -6.75 14.14 15.93
C ILE A 168 -5.58 13.82 16.88
N GLN A 169 -5.32 12.54 17.16
CA GLN A 169 -4.24 12.15 18.07
C GLN A 169 -2.85 12.58 17.56
N LEU A 170 -2.60 12.44 16.26
CA LEU A 170 -1.33 12.85 15.64
C LEU A 170 -1.08 14.36 15.69
N THR A 171 -2.14 15.18 15.72
CA THR A 171 -2.01 16.63 15.91
C THR A 171 -1.84 17.03 17.37
N ALA A 172 -2.44 16.28 18.30
CA ALA A 172 -2.36 16.58 19.74
C ALA A 172 -0.95 16.38 20.32
N VAL A 173 -0.19 15.41 19.81
CA VAL A 173 1.18 15.06 20.28
C VAL A 173 2.21 16.15 19.93
N LYS A 174 1.89 17.11 19.05
CA LYS A 174 2.81 18.20 18.65
C LYS A 174 2.81 19.41 19.60
N ARG A 175 2.21 19.32 20.78
CA ARG A 175 2.19 20.37 21.82
C ARG A 175 3.00 19.94 23.03
#